data_AF-A0A504YS40-F1
#
_entry.id   AF-A0A504YS40-F1
#
_cell.length_a   1.000
_cell.length_b   1.000
_cell.length_c   1.000
_cell.angle_alpha   90.00
_cell.angle_beta   90.00
_cell.angle_gamma   90.00
#
_symmetry.space_group_name_H-M   'P 1'
#
loop_
_entity.id
_entity.type
_entity.pdbx_description
1 polymer ?
#
loop_
_entity_poly.entity_id
_entity_poly.type
_entity_poly.pdbx_seq_one_letter_code
_entity_poly.pdbx_strand_id
1 'polypeptide(L)'
;MVETEPVRQKIADCWTAHFGERCVGASWDLLPNPQEVSDLFWCLGTKVVHAVCRQLSTDFRSWRSGIPDLVVWSPSTKRAKIIEVKDPEIICRLNK
;
A
#
# COMPACT_ATOMS: atom_id res chain seq x y z
N MET A 1 -13.14 20.86 4.79
CA MET A 1 -11.98 20.01 4.41
C MET A 1 -11.22 19.53 5.66
N VAL A 2 -11.89 18.96 6.67
CA VAL A 2 -11.31 18.80 8.04
C VAL A 2 -11.02 17.33 8.41
N GLU A 3 -11.38 16.36 7.57
CA GLU A 3 -11.29 14.92 7.92
C GLU A 3 -9.93 14.24 7.62
N THR A 4 -8.95 14.95 7.07
CA THR A 4 -7.65 14.36 6.68
C THR A 4 -6.66 14.23 7.84
N GLU A 5 -6.78 15.09 8.85
CA GLU A 5 -5.84 15.17 9.96
C GLU A 5 -5.79 13.91 10.87
N PRO A 6 -6.92 13.27 11.26
CA PRO A 6 -6.86 12.16 12.21
C PRO A 6 -6.15 10.92 11.64
N VAL A 7 -6.25 10.68 10.33
CA VAL A 7 -5.56 9.53 9.71
C VAL A 7 -4.05 9.78 9.63
N ARG A 8 -3.64 11.00 9.28
CA ARG A 8 -2.22 11.39 9.25
C ARG A 8 -1.59 11.24 10.62
N GLN A 9 -2.27 11.78 11.65
CA GLN A 9 -1.82 11.64 13.03
C GLN A 9 -1.71 10.17 13.43
N LYS A 10 -2.73 9.36 13.11
CA LYS A 10 -2.71 7.93 13.45
C LYS A 10 -1.57 7.17 12.77
N ILE A 11 -1.24 7.50 11.52
CA ILE A 11 -0.09 6.92 10.81
C ILE A 11 1.21 7.32 11.53
N ALA A 12 1.37 8.60 11.88
CA ALA A 12 2.55 9.09 12.59
C ALA A 12 2.70 8.44 13.97
N ASP A 13 1.63 8.38 14.76
CA ASP A 13 1.63 7.78 16.10
C ASP A 13 1.98 6.29 16.04
N CYS A 14 1.35 5.53 15.14
CA CYS A 14 1.64 4.12 14.96
C CYS A 14 3.08 3.89 14.48
N TRP A 15 3.59 4.75 13.59
CA TRP A 15 4.99 4.66 13.15
C TRP A 15 5.93 4.89 14.33
N THR A 16 5.78 6.00 15.05
CA THR A 16 6.65 6.33 16.19
C THR A 16 6.62 5.28 17.30
N ALA A 17 5.44 4.72 17.58
CA ALA A 17 5.30 3.72 18.65
C ALA A 17 5.92 2.36 18.30
N HIS A 18 5.93 1.97 17.02
CA HIS A 18 6.26 0.59 16.60
C HIS A 18 7.45 0.48 15.65
N PHE A 19 8.09 1.59 15.26
CA PHE A 19 9.18 1.57 14.30
C PHE A 19 10.30 0.60 14.71
N GLY A 20 10.66 -0.32 13.81
CA GLY A 20 11.68 -1.34 14.04
C GLY A 20 11.16 -2.63 14.68
N GLU A 21 9.91 -2.68 15.14
CA GLU A 21 9.29 -3.92 15.63
C GLU A 21 9.01 -4.89 14.48
N ARG A 22 9.14 -6.20 14.73
CA ARG A 22 8.75 -7.22 13.74
C ARG A 22 7.24 -7.46 13.84
N CYS A 23 6.51 -7.07 12.81
CA CYS A 23 5.07 -7.30 12.69
C CYS A 23 4.74 -7.95 11.34
N VAL A 24 3.83 -8.93 11.36
CA VAL A 24 3.37 -9.59 10.12
C VAL A 24 2.67 -8.56 9.24
N GLY A 25 3.13 -8.41 8.01
CA GLY A 25 2.56 -7.44 7.04
C GLY A 25 3.13 -6.03 7.14
N ALA A 26 4.10 -5.78 8.02
CA ALA A 26 4.85 -4.53 8.07
C ALA A 26 6.30 -4.76 7.68
N SER A 27 6.82 -3.90 6.79
CA SER A 27 8.24 -3.83 6.47
C SER A 27 8.66 -2.37 6.49
N TRP A 28 9.49 -2.02 7.48
CA TRP A 28 9.91 -0.63 7.74
C TRP A 28 10.90 -0.10 6.70
N ASP A 29 11.54 -0.99 5.93
CA ASP A 29 12.53 -0.64 4.91
C ASP A 29 11.88 -0.28 3.55
N LEU A 30 10.56 -0.50 3.39
CA LEU A 30 9.86 -0.22 2.13
C LEU A 30 9.66 1.28 1.88
N LEU A 31 9.42 2.05 2.93
CA LEU A 31 9.17 3.48 2.87
C LEU A 31 10.04 4.19 3.93
N PRO A 32 10.64 5.35 3.61
CA PRO A 32 11.65 5.95 4.47
C PRO A 32 11.09 6.65 5.72
N ASN A 33 9.82 7.05 5.72
CA ASN A 33 9.23 7.86 6.79
C ASN A 33 7.68 7.77 6.78
N PRO A 34 7.01 8.17 7.87
CA PRO A 34 5.54 8.13 7.94
C PRO A 34 4.84 9.11 6.98
N GLN A 35 5.53 10.15 6.50
CA GLN A 35 4.95 11.08 5.53
C GLN A 35 4.71 10.39 4.18
N GLU A 36 5.65 9.55 3.72
CA GLU A 36 5.49 8.75 2.50
C GLU A 36 4.33 7.75 2.61
N VAL A 37 4.13 7.15 3.80
CA VAL A 37 2.97 6.27 4.07
C VAL A 37 1.66 7.06 3.95
N SER A 38 1.61 8.25 4.56
CA SER A 38 0.45 9.15 4.45
C SER A 38 0.20 9.56 2.99
N ASP A 39 1.23 9.95 2.26
CA ASP A 39 1.09 10.38 0.88
C ASP A 39 0.60 9.25 -0.02
N LEU A 40 1.12 8.04 0.16
CA LEU A 40 0.62 6.84 -0.53
C LEU A 40 -0.85 6.56 -0.19
N PHE A 41 -1.23 6.62 1.09
CA PHE A 41 -2.61 6.45 1.54
C PHE A 41 -3.56 7.41 0.80
N TRP A 42 -3.19 8.70 0.73
CA TRP A 42 -4.03 9.71 0.07
C TRP A 42 -4.01 9.61 -1.45
N CYS A 43 -2.91 9.12 -2.05
CA CYS A 43 -2.83 8.87 -3.49
C CYS A 43 -3.65 7.64 -3.92
N LEU A 44 -3.71 6.59 -3.10
CA LEU A 44 -4.59 5.44 -3.31
C LEU A 44 -6.06 5.78 -3.05
N GLY A 45 -6.29 6.62 -2.05
CA GLY A 45 -7.62 7.04 -1.62
C GLY A 45 -8.25 6.10 -0.60
N THR A 46 -9.11 6.68 0.25
CA THR A 46 -9.71 6.00 1.43
C THR A 46 -10.47 4.73 1.08
N LYS A 47 -11.23 4.74 -0.02
CA LYS A 47 -12.04 3.58 -0.45
C LYS A 47 -11.17 2.37 -0.83
N VAL A 48 -10.05 2.62 -1.52
CA VAL A 48 -9.12 1.56 -1.94
C VAL A 48 -8.44 0.96 -0.73
N VAL A 49 -7.89 1.81 0.15
CA VAL A 49 -7.22 1.34 1.38
C VAL A 49 -8.20 0.57 2.27
N HIS A 50 -9.42 1.08 2.46
CA HIS A 50 -10.46 0.37 3.21
C HIS A 50 -10.77 -1.01 2.63
N ALA A 51 -10.90 -1.13 1.30
CA ALA A 51 -11.16 -2.41 0.65
C ALA A 51 -10.02 -3.42 0.86
N VAL A 52 -8.76 -2.98 0.74
CA VAL A 52 -7.56 -3.80 0.97
C VAL A 52 -7.48 -4.23 2.44
N CYS A 53 -7.61 -3.29 3.40
CA CYS A 53 -7.60 -3.61 4.82
C CYS A 53 -8.73 -4.59 5.18
N ARG A 54 -9.93 -4.40 4.62
CA ARG A 54 -11.04 -5.33 4.83
C ARG A 54 -10.70 -6.73 4.33
N GLN A 55 -10.20 -6.88 3.10
CA GLN A 55 -9.81 -8.18 2.55
C GLN A 55 -8.74 -8.87 3.39
N LEU A 56 -7.67 -8.15 3.75
CA LEU A 56 -6.57 -8.67 4.57
C LEU A 56 -7.03 -9.06 5.99
N SER A 57 -7.95 -8.29 6.59
CA SER A 57 -8.50 -8.62 7.92
C SER A 57 -9.47 -9.80 7.92
N THR A 58 -10.20 -10.02 6.81
CA THR A 58 -11.16 -11.12 6.70
C THR A 58 -10.52 -12.45 6.35
N ASP A 59 -9.50 -12.45 5.49
CA ASP A 59 -8.77 -13.66 5.10
C ASP A 59 -7.34 -13.32 4.66
N PHE A 60 -6.49 -13.08 5.65
CA PHE A 60 -5.10 -12.73 5.42
C PHE A 60 -4.34 -13.80 4.61
N ARG A 61 -4.63 -15.09 4.83
CA ARG A 61 -3.89 -16.19 4.22
C ARG A 61 -4.10 -16.22 2.70
N SER A 62 -5.33 -15.98 2.24
CA SER A 62 -5.65 -15.99 0.81
C SER A 62 -5.27 -14.69 0.10
N TRP A 63 -5.43 -13.54 0.79
CA TRP A 63 -5.25 -12.22 0.16
C TRP A 63 -3.83 -11.65 0.23
N ARG A 64 -2.92 -12.24 1.03
CA ARG A 64 -1.52 -11.79 1.06
C ARG A 64 -0.69 -12.20 -0.17
N SER A 65 -1.24 -13.06 -1.03
CA SER A 65 -0.57 -13.57 -2.24
C SER A 65 -1.24 -13.05 -3.50
N GLY A 66 -0.47 -12.87 -4.58
CA GLY A 66 -0.98 -12.25 -5.81
C GLY A 66 -1.18 -10.74 -5.68
N ILE A 67 -0.49 -10.11 -4.72
CA ILE A 67 -0.42 -8.65 -4.63
C ILE A 67 0.43 -8.15 -5.81
N PRO A 68 0.00 -7.06 -6.46
CA PRO A 68 0.71 -6.42 -7.57
C PRO A 68 2.16 -6.10 -7.24
N ASP A 69 3.05 -6.28 -8.21
CA ASP A 69 4.50 -6.09 -8.04
C ASP A 69 4.87 -4.66 -7.62
N LEU A 70 4.21 -3.65 -8.20
CA LEU A 70 4.57 -2.25 -8.02
C LEU A 70 3.35 -1.38 -7.72
N VAL A 71 3.57 -0.39 -6.87
CA VAL A 71 2.68 0.75 -6.70
C VAL A 71 3.49 2.02 -6.93
N VAL A 72 3.06 2.84 -7.88
CA VAL A 72 3.66 4.15 -8.16
C VAL A 72 2.67 5.24 -7.80
N TRP A 73 3.11 6.27 -7.09
CA TRP A 73 2.27 7.38 -6.68
C TRP A 73 2.93 8.73 -6.93
N SER A 74 2.10 9.78 -6.99
CA SER A 74 2.53 11.16 -7.16
C SER A 74 1.76 12.02 -6.16
N PRO A 75 2.41 12.45 -5.05
CA PRO A 75 1.78 13.31 -4.06
C PRO A 75 1.29 14.63 -4.65
N SER A 76 2.03 15.17 -5.63
CA SER A 76 1.68 16.41 -6.34
C SER A 76 0.40 16.30 -7.15
N THR A 77 0.11 15.14 -7.74
CA THR A 77 -1.11 14.91 -8.53
C THR A 77 -2.19 14.14 -7.78
N LYS A 78 -1.90 13.68 -6.55
CA LYS A 78 -2.77 12.81 -5.74
C LYS A 78 -3.30 11.60 -6.50
N ARG A 79 -2.43 10.94 -7.25
CA ARG A 79 -2.76 9.74 -8.02
C ARG A 79 -1.79 8.62 -7.70
N ALA A 80 -2.31 7.40 -7.68
CA ALA A 80 -1.54 6.18 -7.65
C ALA A 80 -1.92 5.26 -8.82
N LYS A 81 -0.97 4.42 -9.24
CA LYS A 81 -1.19 3.30 -10.16
C LYS A 81 -0.63 2.05 -9.52
N ILE A 82 -1.41 0.98 -9.65
CA ILE A 82 -1.05 -0.36 -9.25
C ILE A 82 -0.66 -1.11 -10.52
N ILE A 83 0.51 -1.74 -10.52
CA ILE A 83 1.13 -2.31 -11.72
C ILE A 83 1.56 -3.73 -11.42
N GLU A 84 1.05 -4.66 -12.22
CA GLU A 84 1.57 -6.03 -12.32
C GLU A 84 2.60 -6.06 -13.45
N VAL A 85 3.82 -6.47 -13.14
CA VAL A 85 4.89 -6.64 -14.13
C VAL A 85 4.85 -8.09 -14.61
N LYS A 86 4.85 -8.26 -15.94
CA LYS A 86 4.88 -9.59 -16.55
C LYS A 86 6.13 -9.75 -17.37
N ASP A 87 6.73 -10.93 -17.30
CA ASP A 87 7.86 -11.30 -18.13
C ASP A 87 7.41 -11.43 -19.61
N PRO A 88 8.08 -10.75 -20.56
CA PRO A 88 7.73 -10.84 -21.98
C PRO A 88 7.77 -12.26 -22.55
N GLU A 89 8.69 -13.13 -22.08
CA GLU A 89 8.81 -14.51 -22.56
C GLU A 89 7.61 -15.36 -22.14
N ILE A 90 7.03 -15.09 -20.96
CA ILE A 90 5.86 -15.81 -20.45
C ILE A 90 4.60 -15.40 -21.23
N ILE A 91 4.42 -14.11 -21.53
CA ILE A 91 3.24 -13.61 -22.27
C ILE A 91 3.16 -14.20 -23.69
N CYS A 92 4.29 -14.33 -24.37
CA CYS A 92 4.34 -14.86 -25.73
C CYS A 92 3.94 -16.34 -25.85
N ARG A 93 4.07 -17.13 -24.78
CA ARG A 93 3.71 -18.57 -24.78
C ARG A 93 2.21 -18.83 -24.60
N LEU A 94 1.45 -17.86 -24.10
CA LEU A 94 -0.01 -17.99 -23.90
C LEU A 94 -0.83 -17.63 -25.16
N ASN A 95 -0.19 -17.08 -26.19
CA ASN A 95 -0.81 -16.66 -27.46
C ASN A 95 -0.37 -17.52 -28.66
N LYS A 96 0.20 -18.70 -28.42
CA LYS A 96 0.48 -19.74 -29.42
C LYS A 96 -0.35 -20.97 -29.11
#